data_AF-A0A3R5WDK5-F1
#
_entry.id   AF-A0A3R5WDK5-F1
#
_cell.length_a   1.000
_cell.length_b   1.000
_cell.length_c   1.000
_cell.angle_alpha   90.00
_cell.angle_beta   90.00
_cell.angle_gamma   90.00
#
_symmetry.space_group_name_H-M   'P 1'
#
loop_
_entity.id
_entity.type
_entity.pdbx_description
1 polymer ?
#
loop_
_entity_poly.entity_id
_entity_poly.type
_entity_poly.pdbx_seq_one_letter_code
_entity_poly.pdbx_strand_id
1 'polypeptide(L)'
;MAKYAVMVKSMWYVECKDCTQDDILTYQWTMYYKDFNGDWQLISDLTEFSDSSYGREGIGEASSTFLTNSAPYGGHCEADPSIGNASTTAFKIMCFDWKDETENPMKYEFLIVEKSDEDDGEMTATEINFPVGDPNNNDTLYLRVKIYDVYGDYNVSDFTVIVRIEEKLEILLNWMNNRQY
;
A
#
# COMPACT_ATOMS: atom_id res chain seq x y z
N MET A 1 -1.03 1.13 4.64
CA MET A 1 -0.90 1.24 6.12
C MET A 1 0.29 0.36 6.48
N ALA A 2 1.36 0.91 7.07
CA ALA A 2 2.58 0.12 7.31
C ALA A 2 2.27 -1.18 8.10
N LYS A 3 2.67 -2.33 7.55
CA LYS A 3 2.52 -3.65 8.16
C LYS A 3 3.77 -3.93 8.99
N TYR A 4 3.59 -4.26 10.25
CA TYR A 4 4.68 -4.61 11.16
C TYR A 4 4.57 -6.08 11.56
N ALA A 5 5.71 -6.76 11.66
CA ALA A 5 5.79 -8.02 12.39
C ALA A 5 6.35 -7.77 13.77
N VAL A 6 5.87 -8.57 14.72
CA VAL A 6 6.46 -8.69 16.04
C VAL A 6 7.05 -10.09 16.13
N MET A 7 8.36 -10.19 16.32
CA MET A 7 8.97 -11.46 16.71
C MET A 7 8.84 -11.58 18.23
N VAL A 8 8.14 -12.60 18.71
CA VAL A 8 7.97 -12.83 20.15
C VAL A 8 8.36 -14.26 20.49
N LYS A 9 9.31 -14.37 21.43
CA LYS A 9 9.67 -15.53 22.25
C LYS A 9 10.46 -16.64 21.57
N SER A 10 11.78 -16.49 21.56
CA SER A 10 12.69 -17.62 21.48
C SER A 10 12.92 -18.20 22.89
N MET A 11 12.52 -19.45 23.12
CA MET A 11 12.86 -20.18 24.36
C MET A 11 14.15 -20.96 24.13
N TRP A 12 15.17 -20.70 24.93
CA TRP A 12 16.44 -21.43 24.87
C TRP A 12 16.61 -22.24 26.16
N TYR A 13 16.98 -23.51 26.00
CA TYR A 13 17.36 -24.37 27.11
C TYR A 13 18.88 -24.36 27.19
N VAL A 14 19.42 -23.94 28.33
CA VAL A 14 20.86 -23.95 28.54
C VAL A 14 21.17 -24.74 29.81
N GLU A 15 21.94 -25.80 29.64
CA GLU A 15 22.44 -26.65 30.71
C GLU A 15 23.95 -26.43 30.80
N CYS A 16 24.42 -25.93 31.94
CA CYS A 16 25.85 -25.87 32.20
C CYS A 16 26.35 -27.22 32.72
N LYS A 17 27.28 -27.85 32.00
CA LYS A 17 27.80 -29.19 32.35
C LYS A 17 28.87 -29.17 33.45
N ASP A 18 29.56 -28.04 33.66
CA ASP A 18 30.74 -27.95 34.54
C ASP A 18 30.71 -26.74 35.50
N CYS A 19 29.54 -26.16 35.77
CA CYS A 19 29.42 -25.05 36.70
C CYS A 19 29.49 -25.52 38.15
N THR A 20 29.90 -24.63 39.06
CA THR A 20 29.86 -24.77 40.52
C THR A 20 28.77 -23.90 41.12
N GLN A 21 28.42 -24.14 42.39
CA GLN A 21 27.27 -23.51 43.07
C GLN A 21 27.39 -21.96 43.20
N ASP A 22 28.61 -21.42 43.02
CA ASP A 22 28.91 -20.00 43.11
C ASP A 22 29.06 -19.33 41.74
N ASP A 23 28.95 -20.08 40.63
CA ASP A 23 29.10 -19.54 39.28
C ASP A 23 27.83 -18.81 38.85
N ILE A 24 27.95 -17.50 38.60
CA ILE A 24 26.91 -16.71 37.94
C ILE A 24 27.04 -16.97 36.44
N LEU A 25 26.03 -17.60 35.86
CA LEU A 25 25.94 -17.76 34.41
C LEU A 25 25.31 -16.52 33.81
N THR A 26 26.13 -15.72 33.11
CA THR A 26 25.64 -14.62 32.29
C THR A 26 25.45 -15.09 30.86
N TYR A 27 24.22 -15.03 30.39
CA TYR A 27 23.89 -15.32 29.00
C TYR A 27 23.70 -14.04 28.22
N GLN A 28 24.20 -14.08 26.99
CA GLN A 28 24.23 -12.98 26.07
C GLN A 28 23.74 -13.50 24.73
N TRP A 29 22.64 -12.94 24.22
CA TRP A 29 22.14 -13.25 22.89
C TRP A 29 21.90 -11.97 22.11
N THR A 30 22.02 -12.10 20.78
CA THR A 30 21.79 -11.03 19.82
C THR A 30 20.79 -11.53 18.79
N MET A 31 19.74 -10.76 18.56
CA MET A 31 18.67 -11.16 17.65
C MET A 31 18.80 -10.39 16.32
N TYR A 32 18.73 -11.12 15.21
CA TYR A 32 18.79 -10.55 13.87
C TYR A 32 17.53 -10.93 13.09
N TYR A 33 17.08 -10.04 12.21
CA TYR A 33 16.12 -10.37 11.15
C TYR A 33 16.76 -10.17 9.78
N LYS A 34 16.14 -10.75 8.76
CA LYS A 34 16.51 -10.55 7.37
C LYS A 34 15.53 -9.56 6.74
N ASP A 35 16.02 -8.44 6.21
CA ASP A 35 15.18 -7.44 5.55
C ASP A 35 14.80 -7.86 4.10
N PHE A 36 14.10 -6.99 3.38
CA PHE A 36 13.64 -7.25 2.00
C PHE A 36 14.78 -7.43 0.99
N ASN A 37 15.93 -6.80 1.25
CA ASN A 37 17.12 -6.94 0.42
C ASN A 37 17.86 -8.24 0.72
N GLY A 38 17.43 -8.96 1.76
CA GLY A 38 18.08 -10.15 2.23
C GLY A 38 19.24 -9.87 3.18
N ASP A 39 19.36 -8.63 3.67
CA ASP A 39 20.44 -8.23 4.57
C ASP A 39 20.04 -8.51 6.03
N TRP A 40 21.04 -8.91 6.83
CA TRP A 40 20.84 -9.14 8.25
C TRP A 40 20.85 -7.81 9.00
N GLN A 41 19.77 -7.53 9.71
CA GLN A 41 19.58 -6.34 10.52
C GLN A 41 19.47 -6.71 12.00
N LEU A 42 20.14 -5.93 12.84
CA LEU A 42 20.14 -6.12 14.30
C LEU A 42 18.81 -5.65 14.89
N ILE A 43 18.14 -6.51 15.65
CA ILE A 43 16.83 -6.20 16.24
C ILE A 43 16.97 -5.58 17.64
N SER A 44 17.86 -6.13 18.46
CA SER A 44 18.14 -5.61 19.80
C SER A 44 19.57 -5.94 20.19
N ASP A 45 20.23 -5.00 20.84
CA ASP A 45 21.47 -5.28 21.54
C ASP A 45 21.23 -6.26 22.70
N LEU A 46 22.29 -7.01 22.99
CA LEU A 46 22.50 -7.86 24.15
C LEU A 46 21.48 -7.71 25.29
N THR A 47 20.55 -8.64 25.38
CA THR A 47 19.76 -8.82 26.61
C THR A 47 20.59 -9.70 27.54
N GLU A 48 21.16 -9.10 28.58
CA GLU A 48 21.85 -9.87 29.62
C GLU A 48 20.81 -10.48 30.56
N PHE A 49 20.83 -11.81 30.62
CA PHE A 49 20.14 -12.55 31.66
C PHE A 49 21.18 -13.21 32.55
N SER A 50 21.20 -12.80 33.82
CA SER A 50 21.99 -13.41 34.87
C SER A 50 21.08 -14.19 35.79
N ASP A 51 21.22 -15.51 35.82
CA ASP A 51 20.56 -16.36 36.82
C ASP A 51 21.62 -16.91 37.77
N SER A 52 21.41 -16.70 39.07
CA SER A 52 22.27 -17.18 40.13
C SER A 52 21.85 -18.56 40.66
N SER A 53 20.92 -19.24 39.99
CA SER A 53 20.39 -20.51 40.49
C SER A 53 21.00 -21.72 39.78
N TYR A 54 21.98 -22.32 40.46
CA TYR A 54 22.56 -23.60 40.12
C TYR A 54 21.48 -24.63 39.74
N GLY A 55 21.48 -25.07 38.49
CA GLY A 55 20.58 -26.13 38.00
C GLY A 55 19.11 -25.77 37.85
N ARG A 56 18.74 -24.48 37.75
CA ARG A 56 17.37 -24.08 37.35
C ARG A 56 17.33 -23.52 35.94
N GLU A 57 16.21 -23.79 35.29
CA GLU A 57 15.83 -23.24 33.99
C GLU A 57 15.46 -21.76 34.14
N GLY A 58 16.18 -20.89 33.45
CA GLY A 58 15.83 -19.48 33.32
C GLY A 58 15.03 -19.23 32.04
N ILE A 59 13.92 -18.49 32.13
CA ILE A 59 13.14 -18.08 30.95
C ILE A 59 13.53 -16.65 30.59
N GLY A 60 14.19 -16.48 29.45
CA GLY A 60 14.41 -15.18 28.82
C GLY A 60 13.28 -14.85 27.84
N GLU A 61 12.83 -13.58 27.85
CA GLU A 61 11.91 -13.04 26.84
C GLU A 61 12.53 -11.80 26.21
N ALA A 62 12.52 -11.76 24.88
CA ALA A 62 12.84 -10.58 24.09
C ALA A 62 11.76 -10.42 23.02
N SER A 63 11.36 -9.17 22.78
CA SER A 63 10.42 -8.80 21.75
C SER A 63 10.89 -7.54 21.04
N SER A 64 10.56 -7.45 19.75
CA SER A 64 10.81 -6.25 18.97
C SER A 64 9.89 -6.20 17.76
N THR A 65 9.71 -4.99 17.25
CA THR A 65 8.84 -4.67 16.14
C THR A 65 9.69 -4.13 15.00
N PHE A 66 9.49 -4.68 13.81
CA PHE A 66 10.14 -4.21 12.59
C PHE A 66 9.12 -4.06 11.46
N LEU A 67 9.41 -3.15 10.54
CA LEU A 67 8.58 -2.90 9.38
C LEU A 67 8.69 -4.08 8.41
N THR A 68 7.55 -4.67 8.08
CA THR A 68 7.45 -5.82 7.16
C THR A 68 6.90 -5.48 5.79
N ASN A 69 6.28 -4.33 5.62
CA ASN A 69 5.90 -3.81 4.31
C ASN A 69 5.35 -2.40 4.52
N SER A 70 5.54 -1.49 3.58
CA SER A 70 4.68 -0.31 3.47
C SER A 70 4.05 -0.24 2.10
N ALA A 71 2.97 0.50 2.01
CA ALA A 71 2.40 0.86 0.73
C ALA A 71 3.37 1.75 -0.08
N PRO A 72 3.29 1.70 -1.42
CA PRO A 72 4.00 2.63 -2.29
C PRO A 72 3.81 4.10 -1.89
N TYR A 73 4.81 4.94 -2.12
CA TYR A 73 4.80 6.33 -1.64
C TYR A 73 5.51 7.32 -2.57
N GLY A 74 5.26 8.61 -2.33
CA GLY A 74 5.99 9.72 -2.95
C GLY A 74 5.59 10.06 -4.39
N GLY A 75 4.69 9.29 -5.00
CA GLY A 75 4.23 9.49 -6.37
C GLY A 75 2.89 10.21 -6.48
N HIS A 76 2.47 10.41 -7.72
CA HIS A 76 1.14 10.92 -8.09
C HIS A 76 0.70 10.32 -9.44
N CYS A 77 -0.58 10.47 -9.77
CA CYS A 77 -1.11 10.12 -11.09
C CYS A 77 -1.90 11.29 -11.68
N GLU A 78 -1.89 11.39 -13.00
CA GLU A 78 -2.62 12.38 -13.78
C GLU A 78 -3.10 11.78 -15.11
N ALA A 79 -3.99 12.50 -15.80
CA ALA A 79 -4.44 12.14 -17.14
C ALA A 79 -4.07 13.20 -18.18
N ASP A 80 -3.70 12.74 -19.37
CA ASP A 80 -3.43 13.56 -20.56
C ASP A 80 -4.31 13.10 -21.75
N PRO A 81 -5.14 13.99 -22.33
CA PRO A 81 -5.46 15.34 -21.84
C PRO A 81 -6.33 15.28 -20.56
N SER A 82 -6.35 16.35 -19.76
CA SER A 82 -7.24 16.44 -18.59
C SER A 82 -8.68 16.87 -18.93
N ILE A 83 -8.93 17.25 -20.19
CA ILE A 83 -10.22 17.68 -20.71
C ILE A 83 -10.46 17.02 -22.06
N GLY A 84 -11.66 16.47 -22.27
CA GLY A 84 -12.02 15.85 -23.54
C GLY A 84 -13.50 15.50 -23.65
N ASN A 85 -13.82 14.73 -24.69
CA ASN A 85 -15.17 14.20 -24.95
C ASN A 85 -15.20 12.67 -24.77
N ALA A 86 -16.32 12.16 -24.25
CA ALA A 86 -16.49 10.76 -23.86
C ALA A 86 -16.23 9.73 -24.98
N SER A 87 -16.59 10.03 -26.23
CA SER A 87 -16.51 9.05 -27.33
C SER A 87 -15.30 9.24 -28.24
N THR A 88 -14.61 10.38 -28.17
CA THR A 88 -13.58 10.77 -29.14
C THR A 88 -12.22 11.07 -28.52
N THR A 89 -12.16 11.33 -27.21
CA THR A 89 -10.88 11.61 -26.55
C THR A 89 -10.29 10.34 -25.96
N ALA A 90 -9.09 9.99 -26.42
CA ALA A 90 -8.29 8.92 -25.84
C ALA A 90 -7.49 9.46 -24.66
N PHE A 91 -8.00 9.25 -23.46
CA PHE A 91 -7.32 9.64 -22.22
C PHE A 91 -6.21 8.65 -21.89
N LYS A 92 -5.04 9.16 -21.49
CA LYS A 92 -3.94 8.35 -20.96
C LYS A 92 -3.72 8.70 -19.51
N ILE A 93 -3.82 7.71 -18.63
CA ILE A 93 -3.45 7.87 -17.22
C ILE A 93 -1.97 7.52 -17.07
N MET A 94 -1.23 8.42 -16.42
CA MET A 94 0.20 8.27 -16.16
C MET A 94 0.43 8.45 -14.67
N CYS A 95 1.31 7.62 -14.10
CA CYS A 95 1.70 7.71 -12.70
C CYS A 95 3.21 7.91 -12.63
N PHE A 96 3.64 8.83 -11.78
CA PHE A 96 5.01 9.30 -11.69
C PHE A 96 5.53 9.18 -10.27
N ASP A 97 6.84 8.96 -10.16
CA ASP A 97 7.62 9.04 -8.92
C ASP A 97 7.19 8.11 -7.77
N TRP A 98 6.35 7.11 -8.04
CA TRP A 98 6.00 6.09 -7.06
C TRP A 98 7.23 5.25 -6.69
N LYS A 99 7.45 5.10 -5.38
CA LYS A 99 8.54 4.32 -4.79
C LYS A 99 7.98 3.25 -3.87
N ASP A 100 8.73 2.19 -3.71
CA ASP A 100 8.48 1.07 -2.80
C ASP A 100 9.78 0.70 -2.10
N GLU A 101 9.74 -0.05 -0.99
CA GLU A 101 10.93 -0.61 -0.38
C GLU A 101 11.69 -1.57 -1.32
N THR A 102 11.00 -2.08 -2.35
CA THR A 102 11.58 -2.97 -3.36
C THR A 102 11.57 -2.33 -4.75
N GLU A 103 12.55 -2.68 -5.59
CA GLU A 103 12.64 -2.22 -6.99
C GLU A 103 11.71 -3.01 -7.95
N ASN A 104 10.64 -3.61 -7.42
CA ASN A 104 9.76 -4.46 -8.21
C ASN A 104 8.70 -3.66 -9.00
N PRO A 105 8.22 -4.16 -10.14
CA PRO A 105 7.13 -3.52 -10.87
C PRO A 105 5.84 -3.46 -10.03
N MET A 106 5.24 -2.27 -9.96
CA MET A 106 3.96 -2.03 -9.29
C MET A 106 2.77 -2.40 -10.17
N LYS A 107 1.65 -2.76 -9.54
CA LYS A 107 0.36 -2.98 -10.22
C LYS A 107 -0.55 -1.77 -10.00
N TYR A 108 -1.26 -1.36 -11.05
CA TYR A 108 -2.19 -0.23 -11.03
C TYR A 108 -3.62 -0.69 -11.27
N GLU A 109 -4.56 -0.06 -10.57
CA GLU A 109 -5.99 -0.28 -10.73
C GLU A 109 -6.71 1.07 -10.76
N PHE A 110 -7.57 1.27 -11.76
CA PHE A 110 -8.19 2.57 -12.06
C PHE A 110 -9.70 2.52 -11.79
N LEU A 111 -10.18 3.42 -10.95
CA LEU A 111 -11.56 3.49 -10.50
C LEU A 111 -12.16 4.87 -10.84
N ILE A 112 -13.44 4.87 -11.21
CA ILE A 112 -14.26 6.08 -11.28
C ILE A 112 -15.04 6.14 -9.97
N VAL A 113 -14.92 7.23 -9.23
CA VAL A 113 -15.55 7.39 -7.91
C VAL A 113 -16.59 8.51 -7.93
N GLU A 114 -17.66 8.37 -7.15
CA GLU A 114 -18.61 9.46 -6.94
C GLU A 114 -18.05 10.49 -5.96
N LYS A 115 -18.48 11.75 -6.09
CA LYS A 115 -18.02 12.88 -5.25
C LYS A 115 -18.46 12.75 -3.78
N SER A 116 -19.43 11.87 -3.50
CA SER A 116 -19.94 11.58 -2.16
C SER A 116 -19.73 10.12 -1.82
N ASP A 117 -19.05 9.91 -0.70
CA ASP A 117 -18.94 8.69 0.09
C ASP A 117 -17.73 7.77 -0.14
N GLU A 118 -17.18 7.40 1.02
CA GLU A 118 -16.31 6.26 1.25
C GLU A 118 -16.88 5.03 0.54
N ASP A 119 -16.03 4.37 -0.27
CA ASP A 119 -16.18 3.01 -0.81
C ASP A 119 -17.59 2.56 -1.23
N ASP A 120 -17.86 2.55 -2.54
CA ASP A 120 -18.29 1.31 -3.22
C ASP A 120 -18.36 1.54 -4.74
N GLY A 121 -17.33 1.05 -5.45
CA GLY A 121 -17.27 1.13 -6.91
C GLY A 121 -15.96 0.60 -7.47
N GLU A 122 -15.62 -0.67 -7.17
CA GLU A 122 -14.45 -1.34 -7.75
C GLU A 122 -14.71 -1.65 -9.23
N MET A 123 -14.23 -0.78 -10.13
CA MET A 123 -14.12 -1.09 -11.55
C MET A 123 -12.66 -1.43 -11.87
N THR A 124 -12.42 -2.64 -12.35
CA THR A 124 -11.11 -3.08 -12.86
C THR A 124 -11.19 -3.09 -14.38
N ALA A 125 -10.58 -2.11 -15.08
CA ALA A 125 -10.60 -2.14 -16.54
C ALA A 125 -9.31 -1.65 -17.21
N THR A 126 -8.88 -2.45 -18.18
CA THR A 126 -7.61 -2.39 -18.93
C THR A 126 -7.66 -1.44 -20.14
N GLU A 127 -8.83 -0.93 -20.54
CA GLU A 127 -8.99 0.21 -21.47
C GLU A 127 -10.29 0.95 -21.13
N ILE A 128 -10.19 2.15 -20.55
CA ILE A 128 -11.36 2.90 -20.05
C ILE A 128 -11.71 4.01 -21.05
N ASN A 129 -12.84 3.88 -21.73
CA ASN A 129 -13.53 5.05 -22.27
C ASN A 129 -14.23 5.73 -21.10
N PHE A 130 -13.87 6.99 -20.81
CA PHE A 130 -14.51 7.69 -19.71
C PHE A 130 -15.96 8.04 -20.05
N PRO A 131 -16.93 7.78 -19.16
CA PRO A 131 -18.27 8.29 -19.30
C PRO A 131 -18.27 9.82 -19.22
N VAL A 132 -19.39 10.42 -19.57
CA VAL A 132 -19.61 11.86 -19.40
C VAL A 132 -19.55 12.17 -17.90
N GLY A 133 -18.84 13.24 -17.53
CA GLY A 133 -18.75 13.66 -16.13
C GLY A 133 -20.05 14.27 -15.63
N ASP A 134 -20.11 14.57 -14.32
CA ASP A 134 -21.33 15.06 -13.69
C ASP A 134 -21.70 16.47 -14.20
N PRO A 135 -22.85 16.64 -14.89
CA PRO A 135 -23.26 17.94 -15.42
C PRO A 135 -23.54 18.97 -14.31
N ASN A 136 -23.86 18.54 -13.10
CA ASN A 136 -24.04 19.43 -11.94
C ASN A 136 -22.70 19.93 -11.37
N ASN A 137 -21.59 19.33 -11.81
CA ASN A 137 -20.24 19.64 -11.39
C ASN A 137 -19.32 19.91 -12.59
N ASN A 138 -19.82 20.66 -13.58
CA ASN A 138 -19.05 21.09 -14.76
C ASN A 138 -18.42 19.92 -15.52
N ASP A 139 -19.19 18.84 -15.70
CA ASP A 139 -18.80 17.61 -16.39
C ASP A 139 -17.52 16.98 -15.81
N THR A 140 -17.30 17.15 -14.51
CA THR A 140 -16.12 16.63 -13.81
C THR A 140 -16.33 15.16 -13.45
N LEU A 141 -15.29 14.37 -13.68
CA LEU A 141 -15.21 12.95 -13.34
C LEU A 141 -14.05 12.75 -12.37
N TYR A 142 -14.33 12.10 -11.24
CA TYR A 142 -13.35 11.81 -10.20
C TYR A 142 -12.74 10.44 -10.45
N LEU A 143 -11.41 10.40 -10.52
CA LEU A 143 -10.64 9.20 -10.78
C LEU A 143 -9.79 8.89 -9.56
N ARG A 144 -9.75 7.60 -9.24
CA ARG A 144 -8.93 7.03 -8.19
C ARG A 144 -8.03 5.96 -8.78
N VAL A 145 -6.75 6.00 -8.48
CA VAL A 145 -5.80 4.94 -8.83
C VAL A 145 -5.34 4.29 -7.55
N LYS A 146 -5.48 2.97 -7.45
CA LYS A 146 -4.81 2.16 -6.42
C LYS A 146 -3.48 1.66 -7.00
N ILE A 147 -2.39 1.96 -6.30
CA ILE A 147 -1.02 1.59 -6.66
C ILE A 147 -0.56 0.54 -5.67
N TYR A 148 -0.44 -0.71 -6.14
CA TYR A 148 -0.09 -1.87 -5.33
C TYR A 148 1.39 -2.21 -5.46
N ASP A 149 2.00 -2.58 -4.34
CA ASP A 149 3.27 -3.29 -4.30
C ASP A 149 3.10 -4.78 -4.64
N VAL A 150 4.21 -5.53 -4.63
CA VAL A 150 4.21 -6.98 -4.92
C VAL A 150 3.61 -7.84 -3.81
N TYR A 151 3.44 -7.28 -2.62
CA TYR A 151 2.86 -7.92 -1.43
C TYR A 151 1.37 -7.55 -1.22
N GLY A 152 0.81 -6.76 -2.13
CA GLY A 152 -0.58 -6.34 -2.16
C GLY A 152 -0.96 -5.22 -1.18
N ASP A 153 -0.02 -4.53 -0.52
CA ASP A 153 -0.35 -3.24 0.10
C ASP A 153 -0.42 -2.16 -0.98
N TYR A 154 -1.21 -1.12 -0.74
CA TYR A 154 -1.46 -0.10 -1.76
C TYR A 154 -1.59 1.30 -1.19
N ASN A 155 -1.33 2.26 -2.08
CA ASN A 155 -1.63 3.66 -1.86
C ASN A 155 -2.57 4.17 -2.95
N VAL A 156 -3.12 5.36 -2.73
CA VAL A 156 -4.15 5.93 -3.56
C VAL A 156 -3.69 7.27 -4.15
N SER A 157 -3.95 7.46 -5.44
CA SER A 157 -3.87 8.78 -6.09
C SER A 157 -5.24 9.16 -6.63
N ASP A 158 -5.77 10.27 -6.14
CA ASP A 158 -7.05 10.82 -6.61
C ASP A 158 -6.78 12.05 -7.50
N PHE A 159 -7.46 12.13 -8.64
CA PHE A 159 -7.42 13.29 -9.54
C PHE A 159 -8.73 13.42 -10.33
N THR A 160 -8.85 14.49 -11.11
CA THR A 160 -10.08 14.79 -11.87
C THR A 160 -9.81 15.02 -13.33
N VAL A 161 -10.77 14.64 -14.18
CA VAL A 161 -10.80 14.98 -15.61
C VAL A 161 -12.16 15.59 -15.95
N ILE A 162 -12.22 16.41 -17.00
CA ILE A 162 -13.48 16.95 -17.52
C ILE A 162 -13.84 16.18 -18.79
N VAL A 163 -14.98 15.49 -18.78
CA VAL A 163 -15.41 14.63 -19.89
C VAL A 163 -16.79 15.04 -20.37
N ARG A 164 -16.86 15.62 -21.56
CA ARG A 164 -18.08 16.21 -22.13
C ARG A 164 -18.76 15.29 -23.15
N ILE A 165 -20.02 15.59 -23.46
CA ILE A 165 -20.68 15.05 -24.65
C ILE A 165 -20.10 15.73 -25.91
N GLU A 166 -20.00 14.99 -27.01
CA GLU A 166 -19.73 15.62 -28.30
C GLU A 166 -20.87 16.58 -28.70
N GLU A 167 -20.55 17.84 -29.04
CA GLU A 167 -21.53 18.87 -29.46
C GLU A 167 -22.52 18.39 -30.54
N LYS A 168 -22.07 17.52 -31.46
CA LYS A 168 -22.94 16.95 -32.50
C LYS A 168 -24.03 16.03 -31.94
N LEU A 169 -23.71 15.27 -30.90
CA LEU A 169 -24.68 14.42 -30.19
C LEU A 169 -25.64 15.27 -29.36
N GLU A 170 -25.15 16.34 -28.76
CA GLU A 170 -25.96 17.34 -28.05
C GLU A 170 -27.07 17.92 -28.94
N ILE A 171 -26.73 18.32 -30.17
CA ILE A 171 -27.71 18.84 -31.14
C ILE A 171 -28.77 17.77 -31.49
N LEU A 172 -28.34 16.51 -31.68
CA LEU A 172 -29.25 15.40 -31.99
C LEU A 172 -30.18 15.09 -30.81
N LEU A 173 -29.66 15.04 -29.59
CA LEU A 173 -30.43 14.83 -28.37
C LEU A 173 -31.48 15.94 -28.18
N ASN A 174 -31.08 17.19 -28.35
CA ASN A 174 -31.98 18.34 -28.28
C ASN A 174 -33.08 18.29 -29.35
N TRP A 175 -32.74 17.88 -30.57
CA TRP A 175 -33.73 17.71 -31.64
C TRP A 175 -34.72 16.57 -31.35
N MET A 176 -34.25 15.45 -30.78
CA MET A 176 -35.10 14.32 -30.42
C MET A 176 -36.09 14.69 -29.31
N ASN A 177 -35.63 15.42 -28.30
CA ASN A 177 -36.46 15.84 -27.16
C ASN A 177 -37.52 16.89 -27.57
N ASN A 178 -37.20 17.77 -28.53
CA ASN A 178 -38.13 18.79 -29.01
C ASN A 178 -39.18 18.29 -30.02
N ARG A 179 -39.13 17.02 -30.42
CA ARG A 179 -40.14 16.39 -31.31
C ARG A 179 -41.25 15.62 -30.57
N GLN A 180 -41.21 15.56 -29.24
CA GLN A 180 -42.23 14.87 -28.44
C GLN A 180 -43.46 15.74 -28.08
N TYR A 181 -43.66 16.88 -28.74
CA TYR A 181 -44.85 17.72 -28.62
C TYR A 181 -45.52 17.94 -29.98
#